data_AF-A0A7J4VS41-F1
#
_entry.id   AF-A0A7J4VS41-F1
#
_cell.length_a   1.000
_cell.length_b   1.000
_cell.length_c   1.000
_cell.angle_alpha   90.00
_cell.angle_beta   90.00
_cell.angle_gamma   90.00
#
_symmetry.space_group_name_H-M   'P 1'
#
loop_
_entity.id
_entity.type
_entity.pdbx_description
1 polymer ?
#
loop_
_entity_poly.entity_id
_entity_poly.type
_entity_poly.pdbx_seq_one_letter_code
_entity_poly.pdbx_strand_id
1 'polypeptide(L)'
;MLTGPDRRPLDQVCSADAYEAALKSRRGDVSAEAATKAWIENAAEHLFVVLMAIASFVAPGKIILDGDLPPDVVDALIVAMQKVAENQRPESPPPTLPPVSPAAFAGDSVLLGAALLPFFNVLLPRPSAGE
;
A
#
# COMPACT_ATOMS: atom_id res chain seq x y z
N MET A 1 14.32 2.01 2.45
CA MET A 1 14.38 2.46 1.04
C MET A 1 13.86 3.88 0.99
N LEU A 2 14.49 4.77 0.21
CA LEU A 2 13.98 6.13 -0.03
C LEU A 2 13.06 6.11 -1.25
N THR A 3 12.00 6.90 -1.21
CA THR A 3 10.86 6.83 -2.14
C THR A 3 10.43 8.23 -2.56
N GLY A 4 9.67 8.33 -3.65
CA GLY A 4 9.14 9.59 -4.17
C GLY A 4 10.20 10.60 -4.62
N PRO A 5 9.76 11.78 -5.09
CA PRO A 5 10.66 12.81 -5.62
C PRO A 5 11.52 13.47 -4.52
N ASP A 6 11.02 13.54 -3.28
CA ASP A 6 11.70 14.16 -2.15
C ASP A 6 12.63 13.20 -1.38
N ARG A 7 12.75 11.94 -1.84
CA ARG A 7 13.63 10.89 -1.30
C ARG A 7 13.40 10.60 0.18
N ARG A 8 12.15 10.50 0.63
CA ARG A 8 11.81 10.14 2.02
C ARG A 8 11.50 8.65 2.19
N PRO A 9 11.66 8.08 3.40
CA PRO A 9 11.18 6.74 3.74
C PRO A 9 9.66 6.63 3.58
N LEU A 10 9.18 5.49 3.08
CA LEU A 10 7.74 5.27 2.84
C LEU A 10 6.91 5.42 4.12
N ASP A 11 7.36 4.87 5.23
CA ASP A 11 6.71 4.90 6.54
C ASP A 11 6.52 6.32 7.10
N GLN A 12 7.33 7.29 6.65
CA GLN A 12 7.20 8.69 7.06
C GLN A 12 6.21 9.50 6.21
N VAL A 13 5.78 8.96 5.07
CA VAL A 13 4.91 9.67 4.10
C VAL A 13 3.57 8.97 3.94
N CYS A 14 3.59 7.64 3.85
CA CYS A 14 2.44 6.76 3.61
C CYS A 14 2.14 5.91 4.85
N SER A 15 1.83 6.57 5.98
CA SER A 15 1.41 5.94 7.23
C SER A 15 0.21 6.65 7.85
N ALA A 16 -0.49 5.97 8.79
CA ALA A 16 -1.59 6.56 9.54
C ALA A 16 -1.14 7.81 10.33
N ASP A 17 0.04 7.76 10.96
CA ASP A 17 0.62 8.91 11.67
C ASP A 17 0.89 10.09 10.73
N ALA A 18 1.42 9.83 9.53
CA ALA A 18 1.65 10.87 8.53
C ALA A 18 0.33 11.49 8.02
N TYR A 19 -0.70 10.67 7.83
CA TYR A 19 -2.04 11.11 7.47
C TYR A 19 -2.66 12.00 8.55
N GLU A 20 -2.64 11.55 9.81
CA GLU A 20 -3.13 12.34 10.94
C GLU A 20 -2.36 13.66 11.11
N ALA A 21 -1.04 13.62 10.94
CA ALA A 21 -0.20 14.82 11.00
C ALA A 21 -0.55 15.82 9.90
N ALA A 22 -0.83 15.35 8.68
CA ALA A 22 -1.29 16.21 7.58
C ALA A 22 -2.63 16.87 7.90
N LEU A 23 -3.56 16.14 8.52
CA LEU A 23 -4.83 16.72 8.97
C LEU A 23 -4.65 17.72 10.10
N LYS A 24 -3.79 17.44 11.08
CA LYS A 24 -3.56 18.33 12.24
C LYS A 24 -2.79 19.59 11.87
N SER A 25 -1.88 19.51 10.90
CA SER A 25 -1.03 20.63 10.45
C SER A 25 -1.69 21.52 9.38
N ARG A 26 -2.93 21.20 8.97
CA ARG A 26 -3.67 22.01 7.99
C ARG A 26 -3.77 23.47 8.46
N ARG A 27 -3.65 24.41 7.52
CA ARG A 27 -3.95 25.82 7.81
C ARG A 27 -5.45 25.96 8.05
N GLY A 28 -5.86 26.95 8.86
CA GLY A 28 -7.26 27.11 9.27
C GLY A 28 -8.26 27.35 8.12
N ASP A 29 -7.78 27.79 6.96
CA ASP A 29 -8.53 28.00 5.73
C ASP A 29 -8.62 26.75 4.82
N VAL A 30 -7.82 25.72 5.10
CA VAL A 30 -7.78 24.48 4.32
C VAL A 30 -8.75 23.46 4.91
N SER A 31 -9.66 22.96 4.09
CA SER A 31 -10.61 21.93 4.50
C SER A 31 -9.90 20.58 4.76
N ALA A 32 -10.52 19.71 5.57
CA ALA A 32 -9.97 18.38 5.85
C ALA A 32 -9.89 17.51 4.59
N GLU A 33 -10.83 17.68 3.67
CA GLU A 33 -10.87 16.98 2.37
C GLU A 33 -9.71 17.44 1.47
N ALA A 34 -9.42 18.75 1.44
CA ALA A 34 -8.29 19.29 0.69
C ALA A 34 -6.94 18.81 1.25
N ALA A 35 -6.81 18.78 2.58
CA ALA A 35 -5.61 18.24 3.25
C ALA A 35 -5.45 16.73 2.98
N THR A 36 -6.54 15.96 3.06
CA THR A 36 -6.57 14.53 2.73
C THR A 36 -6.13 14.29 1.30
N LYS A 37 -6.70 15.02 0.34
CA LYS A 37 -6.36 14.92 -1.08
C LYS A 37 -4.87 15.20 -1.33
N ALA A 38 -4.35 16.28 -0.76
CA ALA A 38 -2.93 16.63 -0.91
C ALA A 38 -2.00 15.58 -0.31
N TRP A 39 -2.37 15.00 0.84
CA TRP A 39 -1.62 13.88 1.43
C TRP A 39 -1.68 12.64 0.54
N ILE A 40 -2.85 12.28 0.01
CA ILE A 40 -3.03 11.13 -0.90
C ILE A 40 -2.16 11.27 -2.14
N GLU A 41 -2.16 12.43 -2.78
CA GLU A 41 -1.36 12.68 -3.99
C GLU A 41 0.13 12.47 -3.73
N ASN A 42 0.63 12.98 -2.60
CA ASN A 42 2.01 12.75 -2.17
C ASN A 42 2.29 11.27 -1.85
N ALA A 43 1.48 10.66 -0.99
CA ALA A 43 1.65 9.26 -0.59
C ALA A 43 1.60 8.29 -1.79
N ALA A 44 0.77 8.59 -2.80
CA ALA A 44 0.65 7.78 -4.01
C ALA A 44 1.96 7.69 -4.82
N GLU A 45 2.68 8.80 -4.97
CA GLU A 45 3.97 8.82 -5.68
C GLU A 45 5.03 7.96 -4.96
N HIS A 46 5.05 8.05 -3.63
CA HIS A 46 5.94 7.27 -2.79
C HIS A 46 5.61 5.77 -2.81
N LEU A 47 4.32 5.45 -2.68
CA LEU A 47 3.82 4.08 -2.70
C LEU A 47 4.13 3.41 -4.04
N PHE A 48 3.90 4.10 -5.16
CA PHE A 48 4.18 3.60 -6.50
C PHE A 48 5.61 3.07 -6.65
N VAL A 49 6.61 3.84 -6.19
CA VAL A 49 8.03 3.46 -6.28
C VAL A 49 8.31 2.13 -5.55
N VAL A 50 7.70 1.92 -4.38
CA VAL A 50 7.88 0.69 -3.60
C VAL A 50 7.16 -0.48 -4.27
N LEU A 51 5.93 -0.28 -4.73
CA LEU A 51 5.18 -1.34 -5.40
C LEU A 51 5.86 -1.77 -6.69
N MET A 52 6.48 -0.86 -7.43
CA MET A 52 7.29 -1.18 -8.60
C MET A 52 8.54 -1.99 -8.25
N ALA A 53 9.21 -1.67 -7.14
CA ALA A 53 10.35 -2.46 -6.65
C ALA A 53 9.92 -3.87 -6.22
N ILE A 54 8.76 -4.01 -5.57
CA ILE A 54 8.19 -5.32 -5.22
C ILE A 54 7.80 -6.09 -6.49
N ALA A 55 7.16 -5.43 -7.46
CA ALA A 55 6.74 -6.04 -8.72
C ALA A 55 7.91 -6.57 -9.53
N SER A 56 9.03 -5.84 -9.57
CA SER A 56 10.22 -6.25 -10.32
C SER A 56 11.02 -7.36 -9.64
N PHE A 57 10.97 -7.45 -8.31
CA PHE A 57 11.75 -8.42 -7.55
C PHE A 57 10.98 -9.70 -7.20
N VAL A 58 9.74 -9.55 -6.73
CA VAL A 58 8.90 -10.66 -6.22
C VAL A 58 7.90 -11.15 -7.27
N ALA A 59 7.50 -10.27 -8.21
CA ALA A 59 6.47 -10.56 -9.22
C ALA A 59 5.18 -11.21 -8.65
N PRO A 60 4.55 -10.62 -7.63
CA PRO A 60 3.36 -11.20 -7.02
C PRO A 60 2.16 -11.15 -7.97
N GLY A 61 1.24 -12.11 -7.84
CA GLY A 61 -0.02 -12.11 -8.62
C GLY A 61 -1.02 -11.02 -8.20
N LYS A 62 -0.91 -10.51 -6.97
CA LYS A 62 -1.77 -9.46 -6.41
C LYS A 62 -1.09 -8.81 -5.21
N ILE A 63 -1.31 -7.51 -5.02
CA ILE A 63 -0.91 -6.76 -3.83
C ILE A 63 -2.18 -6.38 -3.06
N ILE A 64 -2.18 -6.60 -1.74
CA ILE A 64 -3.28 -6.24 -0.85
C ILE A 64 -2.75 -5.18 0.10
N LEU A 65 -3.44 -4.04 0.20
CA LEU A 65 -3.13 -2.99 1.16
C LEU A 65 -4.03 -3.11 2.38
N ASP A 66 -3.43 -3.14 3.56
CA ASP A 66 -4.12 -3.20 4.85
C ASP A 66 -3.44 -2.25 5.84
N GLY A 67 -4.12 -1.94 6.94
CA GLY A 67 -3.61 -1.10 8.03
C GLY A 67 -4.70 -0.22 8.63
N ASP A 68 -4.27 0.77 9.41
CA ASP A 68 -5.15 1.59 10.24
C ASP A 68 -5.67 2.86 9.55
N LEU A 69 -5.44 3.01 8.25
CA LEU A 69 -5.98 4.12 7.48
C LEU A 69 -7.51 3.96 7.31
N PRO A 70 -8.28 5.05 7.29
CA PRO A 70 -9.70 4.98 6.96
C PRO A 70 -9.93 4.28 5.59
N PRO A 71 -10.93 3.39 5.46
CA PRO A 71 -11.11 2.60 4.24
C PRO A 71 -11.26 3.44 2.97
N ASP A 72 -11.97 4.57 3.06
CA ASP A 72 -12.15 5.52 1.97
C ASP A 72 -10.84 6.18 1.53
N VAL A 73 -9.93 6.42 2.48
CA VAL A 73 -8.58 6.96 2.21
C VAL A 73 -7.72 5.91 1.51
N VAL A 74 -7.80 4.63 1.90
CA VAL A 74 -7.08 3.53 1.24
C VAL A 74 -7.54 3.37 -0.20
N ASP A 75 -8.85 3.36 -0.44
CA ASP A 75 -9.42 3.26 -1.80
C ASP A 75 -8.98 4.43 -2.68
N ALA A 76 -9.05 5.66 -2.15
CA ALA A 76 -8.61 6.85 -2.86
C ALA A 76 -7.10 6.86 -3.13
N LEU A 77 -6.29 6.34 -2.20
CA LEU A 77 -4.84 6.17 -2.37
C LEU A 77 -4.51 5.17 -3.48
N ILE A 78 -5.22 4.05 -3.56
CA ILE A 78 -5.05 3.07 -4.64
C ILE A 78 -5.36 3.71 -5.99
N VAL A 79 -6.46 4.45 -6.10
CA VAL A 79 -6.83 5.17 -7.33
C VAL A 79 -5.78 6.22 -7.71
N ALA A 80 -5.28 7.00 -6.75
CA ALA A 80 -4.24 7.99 -7.00
C ALA A 80 -2.93 7.33 -7.47
N MET A 81 -2.52 6.22 -6.84
CA MET A 81 -1.32 5.47 -7.21
C MET A 81 -1.44 4.85 -8.61
N GLN A 82 -2.62 4.35 -8.99
CA GLN A 82 -2.87 3.87 -10.35
C GLN A 82 -2.71 4.98 -11.40
N LYS A 83 -3.17 6.21 -11.10
CA LYS A 83 -2.95 7.37 -11.97
C LYS A 83 -1.46 7.71 -12.12
N VAL A 84 -0.68 7.61 -11.04
CA VAL A 84 0.79 7.76 -11.11
C VAL A 84 1.38 6.71 -12.05
N ALA A 85 0.96 5.45 -11.95
CA ALA A 85 1.41 4.37 -12.82
C ALA A 85 1.08 4.62 -14.30
N GLU A 86 -0.12 5.13 -14.59
CA GLU A 86 -0.56 5.49 -15.95
C GLU A 86 0.27 6.62 -16.55
N ASN A 87 0.58 7.64 -15.75
CA ASN A 87 1.36 8.81 -16.17
C ASN A 87 2.85 8.49 -16.39
N GLN A 88 3.38 7.47 -15.71
CA GLN A 88 4.79 7.10 -15.77
C GLN A 88 5.11 5.97 -16.78
N ARG A 89 4.16 5.55 -17.62
CA ARG A 89 4.39 4.48 -18.61
C ARG A 89 5.56 4.84 -19.54
N PRO A 90 6.71 4.13 -19.46
CA PRO A 90 7.85 4.34 -20.35
C PRO A 90 7.61 3.70 -21.72
N GLU A 91 8.39 4.14 -22.71
CA GLU A 91 8.30 3.73 -24.13
C GLU A 91 8.66 2.25 -24.41
N SER A 92 9.10 1.49 -23.39
CA SER A 92 9.47 0.07 -23.50
C SER A 92 8.97 -0.67 -22.26
N PRO A 93 8.36 -1.88 -22.39
CA PRO A 93 7.38 -2.33 -21.41
C PRO A 93 8.05 -2.55 -20.04
N PRO A 94 7.73 -1.74 -19.02
CA PRO A 94 8.21 -1.98 -17.67
C PRO A 94 7.50 -3.19 -17.08
N PRO A 95 7.98 -3.74 -15.95
CA PRO A 95 7.19 -4.67 -15.15
C PRO A 95 5.81 -4.07 -14.89
N THR A 96 4.77 -4.80 -15.24
CA THR A 96 3.39 -4.34 -15.05
C THR A 96 3.10 -4.32 -13.55
N LEU A 97 2.55 -3.22 -13.04
CA LEU A 97 2.08 -3.16 -11.67
C LEU A 97 1.00 -4.24 -11.44
N PRO A 98 1.20 -5.17 -10.50
CA PRO A 98 0.20 -6.18 -10.18
C PRO A 98 -1.12 -5.53 -9.72
N PRO A 99 -2.27 -6.22 -9.83
CA PRO A 99 -3.52 -5.73 -9.28
C PRO A 99 -3.35 -5.38 -7.79
N VAL A 100 -3.74 -4.15 -7.42
CA VAL A 100 -3.72 -3.66 -6.04
C VAL A 100 -5.15 -3.51 -5.56
N SER A 101 -5.47 -4.05 -4.37
CA SER A 101 -6.79 -3.89 -3.75
C SER A 101 -6.67 -3.60 -2.26
N PRO A 102 -7.68 -2.99 -1.63
CA PRO A 102 -7.77 -2.99 -0.18
C PRO A 102 -7.90 -4.42 0.35
N ALA A 103 -7.59 -4.61 1.62
CA ALA A 103 -7.89 -5.82 2.36
C ALA A 103 -9.40 -6.04 2.48
N ALA A 104 -9.84 -7.30 2.34
CA ALA A 104 -11.23 -7.66 2.52
C ALA A 104 -11.69 -7.56 4.00
N PHE A 105 -10.74 -7.66 4.93
CA PHE A 105 -10.96 -7.62 6.38
C PHE A 105 -10.09 -6.51 6.99
N ALA A 106 -10.35 -5.26 6.62
CA ALA A 106 -9.57 -4.11 7.07
C ALA A 106 -9.44 -4.10 8.61
N GLY A 107 -8.20 -4.09 9.12
CA GLY A 107 -7.89 -4.14 10.55
C GLY A 107 -7.90 -5.54 11.19
N ASP A 108 -8.55 -6.52 10.57
CA ASP A 108 -8.71 -7.88 11.11
C ASP A 108 -7.92 -8.95 10.33
N SER A 109 -7.31 -8.62 9.18
CA SER A 109 -6.62 -9.60 8.34
C SER A 109 -5.52 -10.37 9.09
N VAL A 110 -4.81 -9.70 10.01
CA VAL A 110 -3.78 -10.33 10.84
C VAL A 110 -4.39 -11.34 11.81
N LEU A 111 -5.49 -10.97 12.47
CA LEU A 111 -6.18 -11.84 13.42
C LEU A 111 -6.76 -13.06 12.71
N LEU A 112 -7.39 -12.86 11.55
CA LEU A 112 -7.91 -13.94 10.72
C LEU A 112 -6.79 -14.87 10.24
N GLY A 113 -5.68 -14.31 9.76
CA GLY A 113 -4.50 -15.09 9.37
C GLY A 113 -3.96 -15.93 10.53
N ALA A 114 -3.83 -15.34 11.72
CA ALA A 114 -3.40 -16.05 12.92
C ALA A 114 -4.38 -17.17 13.32
N ALA A 115 -5.68 -16.93 13.22
CA ALA A 115 -6.72 -17.92 13.50
C ALA A 115 -6.72 -19.08 12.49
N LEU A 116 -6.22 -18.87 11.27
CA LEU A 116 -6.08 -19.90 10.24
C LEU A 116 -4.81 -20.76 10.37
N LEU A 117 -3.79 -20.30 11.10
CA LEU A 117 -2.52 -21.05 11.27
C LEU A 117 -2.71 -22.50 11.79
N PRO A 118 -3.57 -22.77 12.79
CA PRO A 118 -3.81 -24.14 13.25
C PRO A 118 -4.37 -25.06 12.17
N PHE A 119 -5.23 -24.53 11.30
CA PHE A 119 -5.81 -25.30 10.20
C PHE A 119 -4.76 -25.66 9.16
N PHE A 120 -3.85 -24.74 8.82
CA PHE A 120 -2.74 -25.04 7.91
C PHE A 120 -1.80 -26.11 8.47
N ASN A 121 -1.52 -26.08 9.78
CA ASN A 121 -0.67 -27.09 10.42
C ASN A 121 -1.29 -28.50 10.44
N VAL A 122 -2.61 -28.61 10.36
CA VAL A 122 -3.33 -29.89 10.35
C VAL A 122 -3.62 -30.36 8.92
N LEU A 123 -3.97 -29.45 8.02
CA LEU A 123 -4.49 -29.77 6.69
C LEU A 123 -3.41 -29.81 5.60
N LEU A 124 -2.30 -29.11 5.77
CA LEU A 124 -1.21 -29.16 4.80
C LEU A 124 -0.31 -30.38 5.09
N PRO A 125 0.10 -31.14 4.05
CA PRO A 125 1.09 -32.19 4.22
C PRO A 125 2.33 -31.61 4.86
N ARG A 126 2.84 -32.27 5.90
CA ARG A 126 4.15 -31.89 6.44
C ARG A 126 5.17 -32.06 5.32
N PRO A 127 6.10 -31.10 5.14
CA PRO A 127 7.21 -31.31 4.22
C PRO A 127 7.85 -32.64 4.60
N SER A 128 7.91 -33.59 3.66
CA SER A 128 8.69 -34.81 3.85
C SER A 128 10.11 -34.35 4.15
N ALA A 129 10.60 -34.64 5.36
CA ALA A 129 12.01 -34.47 5.66
C ALA A 129 12.76 -35.26 4.60
N GLY A 130 13.49 -34.57 3.71
CA GLY A 130 14.29 -35.24 2.69
C GLY A 130 15.32 -36.12 3.39
N GLU A 131 15.26 -37.43 3.11
CA GLU A 131 16.36 -38.36 3.31
C GLU A 131 17.44 -38.15 2.25
#